data_AF-A0A7K8SET8-F1
#
_entry.id   AF-A0A7K8SET8-F1
#
_cell.length_a   1.000
_cell.length_b   1.000
_cell.length_c   1.000
_cell.angle_alpha   90.00
_cell.angle_beta   90.00
_cell.angle_gamma   90.00
#
_symmetry.space_group_name_H-M   'P 1'
#
loop_
_entity.id
_entity.type
_entity.pdbx_description
1 polymer ?
#
loop_
_entity_poly.entity_id
_entity_poly.type
_entity_poly.pdbx_seq_one_letter_code
_entity_poly.pdbx_strand_id
1 'polypeptide(L)'
;MAEIPFTRVVSVTSADPRHPAENLLRPEDGGKWRGATAGEKQLSVVLELGDSRPIHSLHIGNNGAAFVEVLLGCSAGGEFQVLLPSAALMSPSESRAGAGPGRVRLFGPQALVKRPATPTATPTARCDRLKVVLSQPYCQSRPYGLAFIRAFAAPEEGEEPPPAPV
;
A
#
# COMPACT_ATOMS: atom_id res chain seq x y z
N MET A 1 10.09 0.81 -15.02
CA MET A 1 9.18 0.07 -14.13
C MET A 1 7.84 0.75 -14.19
N ALA A 2 6.77 0.05 -14.59
CA ALA A 2 5.46 0.67 -14.76
C ALA A 2 4.78 0.87 -13.39
N GLU A 3 4.31 2.08 -13.10
CA GLU A 3 3.45 2.33 -11.93
C GLU A 3 2.07 1.74 -12.21
N ILE A 4 1.50 1.02 -11.25
CA ILE A 4 0.15 0.49 -11.33
C ILE A 4 -0.80 1.56 -10.75
N PRO A 5 -1.67 2.16 -11.57
CA PRO A 5 -2.63 3.13 -11.06
C PRO A 5 -3.70 2.43 -10.22
N PHE A 6 -4.17 3.12 -9.18
CA PHE A 6 -5.33 2.69 -8.41
C PHE A 6 -6.59 3.33 -9.00
N THR A 7 -7.60 2.52 -9.28
CA THR A 7 -8.84 2.97 -9.93
C THR A 7 -9.78 3.62 -8.91
N ARG A 8 -9.98 2.97 -7.76
CA ARG A 8 -10.94 3.42 -6.74
C ARG A 8 -10.64 2.84 -5.37
N VAL A 9 -11.21 3.47 -4.35
CA VAL A 9 -11.28 2.91 -2.99
C VAL A 9 -12.52 2.03 -2.90
N VAL A 10 -12.32 0.74 -2.62
CA VAL A 10 -13.41 -0.25 -2.47
C VAL A 10 -14.02 -0.16 -1.08
N SER A 11 -13.18 -0.03 -0.05
CA SER A 11 -13.62 0.00 1.33
C SER A 11 -12.56 0.66 2.21
N VAL A 12 -13.00 1.34 3.26
CA VAL A 12 -12.12 1.92 4.27
C VAL A 12 -12.79 1.74 5.64
N THR A 13 -12.02 1.36 6.66
CA THR A 13 -12.56 1.23 8.01
C THR A 13 -12.77 2.58 8.69
N SER A 14 -11.84 3.52 8.48
CA SER A 14 -11.93 4.87 9.02
C SER A 14 -11.16 5.85 8.15
N ALA A 15 -11.78 7.00 7.89
CA ALA A 15 -11.23 8.06 7.07
C ALA A 15 -11.72 9.42 7.56
N ASP A 16 -10.80 10.36 7.74
CA ASP A 16 -11.11 11.74 8.06
C ASP A 16 -11.73 12.44 6.83
N PRO A 17 -12.83 13.22 6.98
CA PRO A 17 -13.46 13.93 5.86
C PRO A 17 -12.55 14.92 5.12
N ARG A 18 -11.54 15.48 5.80
CA ARG A 18 -10.54 16.39 5.22
C ARG A 18 -9.37 15.65 4.59
N HIS A 19 -9.18 14.39 4.97
CA HIS A 19 -8.07 13.54 4.53
C HIS A 19 -8.59 12.14 4.14
N PRO A 20 -9.46 12.04 3.12
CA PRO A 20 -10.07 10.78 2.71
C PRO A 20 -9.05 9.81 2.11
N ALA A 21 -9.41 8.52 2.10
CA ALA A 21 -8.61 7.48 1.46
C ALA A 21 -8.46 7.67 -0.06
N GLU A 22 -9.36 8.41 -0.69
CA GLU A 22 -9.32 8.74 -2.13
C GLU A 22 -8.06 9.52 -2.52
N ASN A 23 -7.47 10.26 -1.57
CA ASN A 23 -6.19 10.94 -1.77
C ASN A 23 -5.06 9.97 -2.15
N LEU A 24 -5.15 8.69 -1.76
CA LEU A 24 -4.16 7.68 -2.12
C LEU A 24 -4.18 7.31 -3.60
N LEU A 25 -5.29 7.57 -4.31
CA LEU A 25 -5.41 7.35 -5.75
C LEU A 25 -4.59 8.38 -6.54
N ARG A 26 -4.38 9.57 -5.96
CA ARG A 26 -3.67 10.69 -6.59
C ARG A 26 -2.58 11.26 -5.66
N PRO A 27 -1.47 10.53 -5.48
CA PRO A 27 -0.41 10.95 -4.57
C PRO A 27 0.31 12.24 -5.02
N GLU A 28 0.16 12.65 -6.28
CA GLU A 28 0.75 13.89 -6.83
C GLU A 28 0.10 15.15 -6.29
N ASP A 29 -1.16 15.07 -5.84
CA ASP A 29 -1.90 16.19 -5.27
C ASP A 29 -1.39 16.55 -3.86
N GLY A 30 -0.52 15.72 -3.28
CA GLY A 30 -0.02 15.88 -1.91
C GLY A 30 -1.06 15.56 -0.84
N GLY A 31 -2.22 15.05 -1.24
CA GLY A 31 -3.27 14.56 -0.35
C GLY A 31 -2.78 13.41 0.52
N LYS A 32 -3.27 13.33 1.75
CA LYS A 32 -2.94 12.27 2.72
C LYS A 32 -4.22 11.57 3.14
N TRP A 33 -4.10 10.31 3.52
CA TRP A 33 -5.17 9.58 4.20
C TRP A 33 -4.91 9.56 5.71
N ARG A 34 -5.93 9.87 6.51
CA ARG A 34 -5.89 9.77 7.97
C ARG A 34 -7.13 9.08 8.49
N GLY A 35 -7.00 8.39 9.63
CA GLY A 35 -8.15 7.92 10.39
C GLY A 35 -9.00 9.09 10.88
N ALA A 36 -10.31 8.87 11.01
CA ALA A 36 -11.27 9.87 11.46
C ALA A 36 -11.06 10.28 12.92
N THR A 37 -10.57 9.37 13.76
CA THR A 37 -10.43 9.61 15.21
C THR A 37 -8.99 9.36 15.68
N ALA A 38 -8.50 10.17 16.61
CA ALA A 38 -7.26 9.89 17.32
C ALA A 38 -7.45 8.69 18.27
N GLY A 39 -6.51 7.75 18.27
CA GLY A 39 -6.56 6.60 19.19
C GLY A 39 -7.02 5.28 18.57
N GLU A 40 -7.33 5.27 17.28
CA GLU A 40 -7.57 4.04 16.54
C GLU A 40 -6.33 3.13 16.63
N LYS A 41 -6.52 1.84 16.91
CA LYS A 41 -5.37 0.92 17.01
C LYS A 41 -4.93 0.42 15.65
N GLN A 42 -5.90 0.29 14.74
CA GLN A 42 -5.72 -0.24 13.40
C GLN A 42 -6.63 0.50 12.41
N LEU A 43 -6.09 0.81 11.23
CA LEU A 43 -6.80 1.36 10.08
C LEU A 43 -6.60 0.41 8.91
N SER A 44 -7.58 0.29 8.04
CA SER A 44 -7.47 -0.50 6.83
C SER A 44 -8.19 0.14 5.67
N VAL A 45 -7.58 0.06 4.49
CA VAL A 45 -8.16 0.53 3.23
C VAL A 45 -7.99 -0.56 2.18
N VAL A 46 -9.01 -0.77 1.37
CA VAL A 46 -8.99 -1.67 0.22
C VAL A 46 -9.08 -0.81 -1.04
N LEU A 47 -8.05 -0.88 -1.87
CA LEU A 47 -7.91 -0.18 -3.13
C LEU A 47 -8.09 -1.17 -4.28
N GLU A 48 -8.72 -0.73 -5.36
CA GLU A 48 -8.81 -1.48 -6.61
C GLU A 48 -7.68 -1.05 -7.55
N LEU A 49 -6.93 -2.01 -8.07
CA LEU A 49 -5.85 -1.79 -9.04
C LEU A 49 -6.48 -1.69 -10.44
N GLY A 50 -6.02 -0.72 -11.24
CA GLY A 50 -6.46 -0.59 -12.64
C GLY A 50 -5.87 -1.67 -13.54
N ASP A 51 -4.69 -2.17 -13.18
CA ASP A 51 -4.01 -3.26 -13.85
C ASP A 51 -3.77 -4.43 -12.89
N SER A 52 -4.17 -5.62 -13.30
CA SER A 52 -3.86 -6.86 -12.58
C SER A 52 -2.45 -7.37 -12.91
N ARG A 53 -1.44 -6.50 -12.78
CA ARG A 53 -0.04 -6.86 -12.99
C ARG A 53 0.63 -7.29 -11.68
N PRO A 54 1.61 -8.20 -11.73
CA PRO A 54 2.33 -8.62 -10.53
C PRO A 54 3.12 -7.45 -9.94
N ILE A 55 2.87 -7.15 -8.66
CA ILE A 55 3.57 -6.08 -7.94
C ILE A 55 5.00 -6.52 -7.64
N HIS A 56 5.97 -5.79 -8.18
CA HIS A 56 7.39 -6.02 -7.99
C HIS A 56 7.99 -5.13 -6.90
N SER A 57 7.45 -3.93 -6.71
CA SER A 57 7.93 -2.99 -5.68
C SER A 57 6.78 -2.12 -5.17
N LEU A 58 6.86 -1.72 -3.91
CA LEU A 58 5.89 -0.83 -3.25
C LEU A 58 6.63 0.34 -2.61
N HIS A 59 6.19 1.57 -2.89
CA HIS A 59 6.67 2.75 -2.18
C HIS A 59 5.56 3.23 -1.25
N ILE A 60 5.88 3.35 0.03
CA ILE A 60 4.91 3.71 1.05
C ILE A 60 5.41 4.95 1.80
N GLY A 61 4.67 6.04 1.68
CA GLY A 61 4.89 7.26 2.45
C GLY A 61 4.15 7.18 3.78
N ASN A 62 4.87 7.12 4.89
CA ASN A 62 4.25 7.12 6.20
C ASN A 62 3.57 8.48 6.50
N ASN A 63 2.55 8.46 7.35
CA ASN A 63 2.00 9.65 7.99
C ASN A 63 1.64 9.34 9.46
N GLY A 64 2.62 8.84 10.22
CA GLY A 64 2.50 8.57 11.66
C GLY A 64 2.07 7.14 12.05
N ALA A 65 1.99 6.19 11.11
CA ALA A 65 1.74 4.78 11.41
C ALA A 65 3.02 4.09 11.92
N ALA A 66 2.89 3.17 12.88
CA ALA A 66 4.03 2.40 13.38
C ALA A 66 4.32 1.19 12.48
N PHE A 67 3.28 0.48 12.05
CA PHE A 67 3.37 -0.69 11.19
C PHE A 67 2.47 -0.53 9.96
N VAL A 68 2.92 -1.08 8.84
CA VAL A 68 2.13 -1.24 7.61
C VAL A 68 2.18 -2.68 7.14
N GLU A 69 1.05 -3.20 6.73
CA GLU A 69 0.89 -4.51 6.11
C GLU A 69 0.11 -4.33 4.81
N VAL A 70 0.49 -5.09 3.78
CA VAL A 70 -0.18 -5.03 2.48
C VAL A 70 -0.57 -6.43 2.05
N LEU A 71 -1.84 -6.62 1.72
CA LEU A 71 -2.40 -7.86 1.26
C LEU A 71 -3.00 -7.68 -0.14
N LEU A 72 -2.88 -8.71 -0.97
CA LEU A 72 -3.51 -8.81 -2.28
C LEU A 72 -4.75 -9.70 -2.18
N GLY A 73 -5.82 -9.28 -2.82
CA GLY A 73 -7.02 -10.08 -3.01
C GLY A 73 -7.48 -10.02 -4.47
N CYS A 74 -8.33 -10.97 -4.84
CA CYS A 74 -8.96 -11.02 -6.17
C CYS A 74 -10.44 -10.67 -6.04
N SER A 75 -10.97 -9.80 -6.90
CA SER A 75 -12.42 -9.52 -6.90
C SER A 75 -13.25 -10.73 -7.33
N ALA A 76 -12.64 -11.70 -8.04
CA ALA A 76 -13.29 -12.93 -8.47
C ALA A 76 -13.63 -13.91 -7.31
N GLY A 77 -13.21 -13.60 -6.08
CA GLY A 77 -13.40 -14.44 -4.90
C GLY A 77 -12.09 -15.09 -4.46
N GLY A 78 -11.78 -14.97 -3.16
CA GLY A 78 -10.55 -15.50 -2.55
C GLY A 78 -10.19 -14.77 -1.26
N GLU A 79 -9.37 -15.42 -0.42
CA GLU A 79 -8.82 -14.78 0.79
C GLU A 79 -7.71 -13.77 0.43
N PHE A 80 -7.59 -12.71 1.23
CA PHE A 80 -6.49 -11.75 1.09
C PHE A 80 -5.17 -12.42 1.47
N GLN A 81 -4.23 -12.49 0.53
CA GLN A 81 -2.89 -13.02 0.74
C GLN A 81 -1.90 -11.91 1.06
N VAL A 82 -1.08 -12.13 2.07
CA VAL A 82 -0.07 -11.17 2.51
C VAL A 82 1.00 -11.02 1.41
N LEU A 83 1.09 -9.81 0.85
CA LEU A 83 2.12 -9.43 -0.13
C LEU A 83 3.32 -8.80 0.58
N LEU A 84 3.06 -7.88 1.50
CA LEU A 84 4.05 -7.27 2.39
C LEU A 84 3.66 -7.64 3.82
N PRO A 85 4.46 -8.48 4.52
CA PRO A 85 4.21 -8.75 5.93
C PRO A 85 4.32 -7.46 6.74
N SER A 86 3.74 -7.47 7.95
CA SER A 86 3.76 -6.31 8.85
C SER A 86 5.17 -5.73 9.00
N ALA A 87 5.37 -4.55 8.43
CA ALA A 87 6.63 -3.86 8.33
C ALA A 87 6.60 -2.61 9.21
N ALA A 88 7.59 -2.46 10.09
CA ALA A 88 7.74 -1.27 10.90
C ALA A 88 8.13 -0.06 10.04
N LEU A 89 7.37 1.03 10.14
CA LEU A 89 7.68 2.34 9.56
C LEU A 89 8.28 3.29 10.58
N MET A 90 7.94 3.12 11.87
CA MET A 90 8.47 3.92 12.98
C MET A 90 8.85 3.02 14.15
N SER A 91 9.87 3.43 14.89
CA SER A 91 10.14 2.84 16.20
C SER A 91 9.09 3.25 17.24
N PRO A 92 8.94 2.49 18.35
CA PRO A 92 8.04 2.89 19.43
C PRO A 92 8.36 4.27 20.02
N SER A 93 9.64 4.62 20.12
CA SER A 93 10.10 5.91 20.63
C SER A 93 9.74 7.05 19.68
N GLU A 94 9.94 6.88 18.37
CA GLU A 94 9.53 7.85 17.35
C GLU A 94 8.01 8.02 17.33
N SER A 95 7.25 6.92 17.47
CA SER A 95 5.78 6.96 17.52
C SER A 95 5.27 7.76 18.72
N ARG A 96 5.87 7.59 19.91
CA ARG A 96 5.52 8.37 21.12
C ARG A 96 5.89 9.84 21.00
N ALA A 97 7.07 10.15 20.46
CA ALA A 97 7.50 11.52 20.23
C ALA A 97 6.69 12.20 19.10
N GLY A 98 6.25 11.42 18.12
CA GLY A 98 5.71 11.89 16.85
C GLY A 98 6.79 12.52 15.95
N ALA A 99 8.03 12.04 16.07
CA ALA A 99 9.15 12.47 15.25
C ALA A 99 9.22 11.61 13.97
N GLY A 100 9.36 12.24 12.80
CA GLY A 100 9.46 11.53 11.51
C GLY A 100 8.15 10.93 10.95
N PRO A 101 6.96 11.57 11.09
CA PRO A 101 5.71 11.00 10.59
C PRO A 101 5.71 10.80 9.06
N GLY A 102 6.49 11.59 8.31
CA GLY A 102 6.55 11.58 6.84
C GLY A 102 7.61 10.68 6.22
N ARG A 103 8.15 9.69 6.94
CA ARG A 103 9.21 8.82 6.42
C ARG A 103 8.68 7.95 5.29
N VAL A 104 9.34 8.00 4.13
CA VAL A 104 9.03 7.12 3.00
C VAL A 104 9.87 5.86 3.09
N ARG A 105 9.27 4.70 2.84
CA ARG A 105 9.95 3.42 2.81
C ARG A 105 9.68 2.73 1.46
N LEU A 106 10.75 2.30 0.82
CA LEU A 106 10.71 1.57 -0.44
C LEU A 106 10.86 0.09 -0.13
N PHE A 107 9.86 -0.69 -0.52
CA PHE A 107 9.84 -2.13 -0.40
C PHE A 107 10.11 -2.72 -1.78
N GLY A 108 11.33 -3.16 -2.00
CA GLY A 108 11.72 -3.89 -3.20
C GLY A 108 11.20 -5.33 -3.21
N PRO A 109 11.47 -6.09 -4.29
CA PRO A 109 10.99 -7.48 -4.44
C PRO A 109 11.52 -8.44 -3.37
N GLN A 110 12.60 -8.06 -2.67
CA GLN A 110 13.17 -8.84 -1.56
C GLN A 110 12.34 -8.72 -0.28
N ALA A 111 11.60 -7.62 -0.10
CA ALA A 111 10.72 -7.40 1.05
C ALA A 111 9.30 -7.93 0.80
N LEU A 112 8.93 -8.10 -0.48
CA LEU A 112 7.66 -8.68 -0.87
C LEU A 112 7.75 -10.21 -0.83
N VAL A 113 6.64 -10.85 -0.49
CA VAL A 113 6.52 -12.30 -0.54
C VAL A 113 6.47 -12.71 -2.02
N LYS A 114 7.55 -13.31 -2.54
CA LYS A 114 7.72 -13.72 -3.95
C LYS A 114 6.64 -14.67 -4.48
N ARG A 115 5.80 -15.21 -3.59
CA ARG A 115 4.73 -16.13 -3.90
C ARG A 115 3.66 -15.93 -2.82
N PRO A 116 2.59 -15.15 -3.06
CA PRO A 116 1.41 -15.30 -2.22
C PRO A 116 1.03 -16.78 -2.30
N ALA A 117 1.02 -17.43 -1.14
CA ALA A 117 0.91 -18.88 -1.00
C ALA A 117 -0.48 -19.37 -1.40
N THR A 118 -0.70 -19.60 -2.69
CA THR A 118 -1.61 -20.67 -3.13
C THR A 118 -1.04 -21.40 -4.34
N PRO A 119 -0.71 -22.70 -4.20
CA PRO A 119 -0.50 -23.62 -5.32
C PRO A 119 -1.83 -24.19 -5.86
N THR A 120 -2.96 -23.46 -5.78
CA THR A 120 -4.29 -24.05 -6.08
C THR A 120 -5.30 -23.10 -6.73
N ALA A 121 -5.05 -21.80 -6.80
CA ALA A 121 -5.91 -20.90 -7.57
C ALA A 121 -5.25 -20.62 -8.91
N THR A 122 -5.93 -21.04 -9.97
CA THR A 122 -5.66 -20.87 -11.39
C THR A 122 -4.70 -19.72 -11.73
N PRO A 123 -3.71 -19.92 -12.63
CA PRO A 123 -2.76 -18.87 -13.08
C PRO A 123 -3.40 -17.62 -13.72
N THR A 124 -4.74 -17.56 -13.76
CA THR A 124 -5.57 -16.48 -14.28
C THR A 124 -6.31 -15.69 -13.19
N ALA A 125 -6.16 -16.02 -11.91
CA ALA A 125 -6.77 -15.26 -10.82
C ALA A 125 -6.08 -13.89 -10.73
N ARG A 126 -6.69 -12.91 -11.40
CA ARG A 126 -6.25 -11.53 -11.45
C ARG A 126 -6.36 -10.92 -10.05
N CYS A 127 -5.23 -10.57 -9.43
CA CYS A 127 -5.20 -9.85 -8.16
C CYS A 127 -5.47 -8.36 -8.42
N ASP A 128 -6.74 -7.98 -8.39
CA ASP A 128 -7.19 -6.61 -8.65
C ASP A 128 -7.50 -5.80 -7.38
N ARG A 129 -7.39 -6.40 -6.18
CA ARG A 129 -7.60 -5.70 -4.90
C ARG A 129 -6.34 -5.65 -4.05
N LEU A 130 -6.02 -4.47 -3.52
CA LEU A 130 -4.93 -4.24 -2.59
C LEU A 130 -5.49 -3.75 -1.25
N LYS A 131 -5.34 -4.55 -0.20
CA LYS A 131 -5.70 -4.16 1.17
C LYS A 131 -4.46 -3.67 1.91
N VAL A 132 -4.47 -2.44 2.38
CA VAL A 132 -3.41 -1.85 3.21
C VAL A 132 -3.93 -1.75 4.63
N VAL A 133 -3.20 -2.31 5.58
CA VAL A 133 -3.52 -2.26 7.01
C VAL A 133 -2.42 -1.50 7.74
N LEU A 134 -2.80 -0.51 8.54
CA LEU A 134 -1.92 0.32 9.34
C LEU A 134 -2.20 0.12 10.81
N SER A 135 -1.16 -0.02 11.62
CA SER A 135 -1.29 -0.15 13.07
C SER A 135 -0.43 0.86 13.80
N GLN A 136 -0.99 1.47 14.85
CA GLN A 136 -0.27 2.42 15.72
C GLN A 136 -0.63 2.16 17.19
N PRO A 137 -0.08 1.10 17.80
CA PRO A 137 -0.37 0.77 19.19
C PRO A 137 0.34 1.70 20.20
N TYR A 138 1.37 2.45 19.78
CA TYR A 138 2.23 3.21 20.68
C TYR A 138 1.77 4.65 20.91
N CYS A 139 0.91 5.18 20.03
CA CYS A 139 0.46 6.57 20.09
C CYS A 139 -1.04 6.66 19.82
N GLN A 140 -1.81 6.90 20.87
CA GLN A 140 -3.28 7.02 20.80
C GLN A 140 -3.77 8.47 20.84
N SER A 141 -2.88 9.43 21.07
CA SER A 141 -3.26 10.83 21.22
C SER A 141 -3.39 11.59 19.90
N ARG A 142 -2.93 11.00 18.79
CA ARG A 142 -2.90 11.67 17.47
C ARG A 142 -3.51 10.77 16.40
N PRO A 143 -4.20 11.35 15.40
CA PRO A 143 -4.61 10.60 14.22
C PRO A 143 -3.37 10.25 13.39
N TYR A 144 -3.37 9.05 12.84
CA TYR A 144 -2.32 8.57 11.94
C TYR A 144 -2.95 8.10 10.63
N GLY A 145 -2.10 7.81 9.65
CA GLY A 145 -2.52 7.21 8.41
C GLY A 145 -1.37 7.08 7.44
N LEU A 146 -1.65 7.33 6.17
CA LEU A 146 -0.69 7.18 5.08
C LEU A 146 -0.58 8.47 4.29
N ALA A 147 0.64 8.83 3.89
CA ALA A 147 0.83 9.93 2.94
C ALA A 147 0.49 9.46 1.54
N PHE A 148 1.13 8.39 1.06
CA PHE A 148 0.86 7.81 -0.24
C PHE A 148 1.26 6.33 -0.28
N ILE A 149 0.69 5.59 -1.22
CA ILE A 149 1.16 4.28 -1.63
C ILE A 149 1.30 4.27 -3.15
N ARG A 150 2.39 3.72 -3.66
CA ARG A 150 2.61 3.50 -5.09
C ARG A 150 3.04 2.06 -5.30
N ALA A 151 2.36 1.37 -6.20
CA ALA A 151 2.71 0.02 -6.59
C ALA A 151 3.38 0.05 -7.96
N PHE A 152 4.44 -0.73 -8.10
CA PHE A 152 5.19 -0.82 -9.34
C PHE A 152 5.20 -2.27 -9.83
N ALA A 153 4.81 -2.48 -11.08
CA ALA A 153 4.88 -3.76 -11.75
C ALA A 153 6.30 -4.03 -12.26
N ALA A 154 6.67 -5.31 -12.36
CA ALA A 154 7.89 -5.68 -13.07
C ALA A 154 7.82 -5.16 -14.51
N PRO A 155 8.94 -4.72 -15.11
CA PRO A 155 8.99 -4.51 -16.56
C PRO A 155 8.64 -5.84 -17.23
N GLU A 156 7.72 -5.84 -18.19
CA GLU A 156 7.58 -7.00 -19.07
C GLU A 156 8.91 -7.14 -19.83
N GLU A 157 9.49 -8.34 -19.84
CA GLU A 157 10.58 -8.67 -20.74
C GLU A 157 10.03 -8.59 -22.17
N GLY A 158 10.13 -7.42 -22.80
CA GLY A 158 9.55 -7.16 -24.11
C GLY A 158 9.67 -5.74 -24.66
N GLU A 159 10.25 -4.78 -23.93
CA GLU A 159 10.63 -3.49 -24.52
C GLU A 159 12.08 -3.57 -25.00
N GLU A 160 12.25 -4.06 -26.23
CA GLU A 160 13.49 -3.95 -27.00
C GLU A 160 13.88 -2.46 -27.07
N PRO A 161 15.12 -2.06 -26.73
CA PRO A 161 15.53 -0.67 -26.84
C PRO A 161 15.36 -0.23 -28.31
N PRO A 162 14.82 0.97 -28.59
CA PRO A 162 14.69 1.43 -29.96
C PRO A 162 16.07 1.38 -30.63
N PRO A 163 16.18 0.81 -31.85
CA PRO A 163 17.46 0.75 -32.54
C PRO A 163 17.99 2.18 -32.70
N ALA A 164 19.21 2.41 -32.23
CA ALA A 164 19.88 3.69 -32.33
C ALA A 164 19.90 4.12 -33.82
N PRO A 165 19.52 5.37 -34.14
CA PRO A 165 19.62 5.85 -35.52
C PRO A 165 21.10 5.89 -35.93
N VAL A 166 21.36 5.30 -37.09
CA VAL A 166 22.65 5.30 -37.81
C VAL A 166 23.05 6.68 -38.29
#